data_AF-A0A5C7QK44-F1
#
_entry.id   AF-A0A5C7QK44-F1
#
_cell.length_a   1.000
_cell.length_b   1.000
_cell.length_c   1.000
_cell.angle_alpha   90.00
_cell.angle_beta   90.00
_cell.angle_gamma   90.00
#
_symmetry.space_group_name_H-M   'P 1'
#
loop_
_entity.id
_entity.type
_entity.pdbx_description
1 polymer ?
#
loop_
_entity_poly.entity_id
_entity_poly.type
_entity_poly.pdbx_seq_one_letter_code
_entity_poly.pdbx_strand_id
1 'polypeptide(L)'
;MYAWQKAAEEFARIAPGKDFAALVGHCVAQGAYVWSTPTEFILAMPVSIRDGQPVHDDAGDTWYVHLAALLNGTKGPNRFLELAPFRLPWVAWNRHGGPLKRYRWARVARLSERNHHGCIR
;
A
#
# COMPACT_ATOMS: atom_id res chain seq x y z
N MET A 1 4.43 -20.26 3.16
CA MET A 1 4.86 -19.02 2.50
C MET A 1 4.42 -17.84 3.35
N TYR A 2 5.33 -16.93 3.65
CA TYR A 2 5.04 -15.68 4.38
C TYR A 2 4.53 -14.59 3.43
N ALA A 3 3.80 -13.61 3.97
CA ALA A 3 3.25 -12.52 3.17
C ALA A 3 4.32 -11.69 2.43
N TRP A 4 5.47 -11.44 3.05
CA TRP A 4 6.58 -10.73 2.40
C TRP A 4 7.14 -11.51 1.20
N GLN A 5 7.15 -12.85 1.26
CA GLN A 5 7.60 -13.70 0.15
C GLN A 5 6.63 -13.57 -1.03
N LYS A 6 5.32 -13.60 -0.76
CA LYS A 6 4.29 -13.37 -1.78
C LYS A 6 4.40 -11.96 -2.40
N ALA A 7 4.71 -10.94 -1.60
CA ALA A 7 4.95 -9.59 -2.10
C ALA A 7 6.19 -9.54 -3.00
N ALA A 8 7.26 -10.24 -2.63
CA ALA A 8 8.49 -10.34 -3.43
C ALA A 8 8.26 -11.06 -4.76
N GLU A 9 7.52 -12.18 -4.77
CA GLU A 9 7.14 -12.90 -6.00
C GLU A 9 6.31 -12.02 -6.94
N GLU A 10 5.31 -11.32 -6.40
CA GLU A 10 4.49 -10.40 -7.18
C GLU A 10 5.31 -9.22 -7.71
N PHE A 11 6.24 -8.69 -6.91
CA PHE A 11 7.15 -7.63 -7.35
C PHE A 11 8.05 -8.11 -8.50
N ALA A 12 8.65 -9.30 -8.38
CA ALA A 12 9.48 -9.88 -9.43
C ALA A 12 8.70 -10.07 -10.75
N ARG A 13 7.40 -10.35 -10.67
CA ARG A 13 6.51 -10.47 -11.83
C ARG A 13 6.25 -9.13 -12.53
N ILE A 14 6.04 -8.06 -11.77
CA ILE A 14 5.72 -6.72 -12.33
C ILE A 14 6.95 -5.89 -12.67
N ALA A 15 8.10 -6.19 -12.06
CA ALA A 15 9.37 -5.50 -12.28
C ALA A 15 10.53 -6.52 -12.41
N PRO A 16 10.59 -7.30 -13.50
CA PRO A 16 11.62 -8.30 -13.69
C PRO A 16 13.03 -7.72 -13.63
N GLY A 17 13.94 -8.41 -12.94
CA GLY A 17 15.33 -7.98 -12.76
C GLY A 17 15.54 -6.86 -11.74
N LYS A 18 14.48 -6.37 -11.08
CA LYS A 18 14.61 -5.47 -9.92
C LYS A 18 14.70 -6.28 -8.64
N ASP A 19 15.57 -5.85 -7.73
CA ASP A 19 15.72 -6.47 -6.42
C ASP A 19 14.66 -5.95 -5.44
N PHE A 20 13.95 -6.89 -4.81
CA PHE A 20 12.90 -6.59 -3.83
C PHE A 20 13.48 -5.95 -2.57
N ALA A 21 14.62 -6.44 -2.08
CA ALA A 21 15.24 -5.90 -0.87
C ALA A 21 15.73 -4.46 -1.11
N ALA A 22 16.33 -4.18 -2.27
CA ALA A 22 16.72 -2.84 -2.69
C ALA A 22 15.52 -1.88 -2.78
N LEU A 23 14.37 -2.32 -3.33
CA LEU A 23 13.15 -1.52 -3.33
C LEU A 23 12.73 -1.16 -1.89
N VAL A 24 12.62 -2.15 -1.02
CA VAL A 24 12.20 -1.93 0.38
C VAL A 24 13.18 -0.98 1.08
N GLY A 25 14.48 -1.21 0.93
CA GLY A 25 15.52 -0.36 1.51
C GLY A 25 15.45 1.09 1.01
N HIS A 26 15.26 1.29 -0.29
CA HIS A 26 15.08 2.61 -0.88
C HIS A 26 13.85 3.33 -0.34
N CYS A 27 12.70 2.66 -0.31
CA CYS A 27 11.46 3.22 0.22
C CYS A 27 11.61 3.57 1.72
N VAL A 28 12.20 2.70 2.53
CA VAL A 28 12.42 2.96 3.97
C VAL A 28 13.33 4.16 4.17
N ALA A 29 14.42 4.29 3.41
CA ALA A 29 15.30 5.45 3.46
C ALA A 29 14.58 6.77 3.11
N GLN A 30 13.49 6.69 2.36
CA GLN A 30 12.63 7.80 1.97
C GLN A 30 11.44 8.03 2.92
N GLY A 31 11.41 7.35 4.08
CA GLY A 31 10.34 7.52 5.07
C GLY A 31 9.08 6.71 4.78
N ALA A 32 9.19 5.63 4.00
CA ALA A 32 8.09 4.69 3.83
C ALA A 32 7.70 4.02 5.15
N TYR A 33 6.41 3.71 5.25
CA TYR A 33 5.85 2.84 6.27
C TYR A 33 5.89 1.38 5.80
N VAL A 34 6.43 0.51 6.64
CA VAL A 34 6.46 -0.94 6.43
C VAL A 34 5.71 -1.63 7.56
N TRP A 35 4.68 -2.38 7.19
CA TRP A 35 4.03 -3.35 8.06
C TRP A 35 4.38 -4.75 7.57
N SER A 36 4.94 -5.58 8.45
CA SER A 36 5.34 -6.94 8.08
C SER A 36 5.09 -7.90 9.24
N THR A 37 4.20 -8.86 9.00
CA THR A 37 3.90 -9.99 9.87
C THR A 37 3.99 -11.28 9.03
N PRO A 38 3.89 -12.47 9.63
CA PRO A 38 3.85 -13.72 8.86
C PRO A 38 2.74 -13.74 7.79
N THR A 39 1.61 -13.06 8.02
CA THR A 39 0.39 -13.12 7.19
C THR A 39 0.06 -11.84 6.45
N GLU A 40 0.71 -10.73 6.76
CA GLU A 40 0.48 -9.43 6.14
C GLU A 40 1.81 -8.73 5.81
N PHE A 41 1.92 -8.19 4.60
CA PHE A 41 3.01 -7.31 4.21
C PHE A 41 2.42 -6.09 3.50
N ILE A 42 2.77 -4.89 3.96
CA ILE A 42 2.38 -3.62 3.34
C ILE A 42 3.59 -2.70 3.32
N LEU A 43 3.91 -2.19 2.13
CA LEU A 43 4.86 -1.13 1.90
C LEU A 43 4.09 0.07 1.32
N ALA A 44 4.07 1.18 2.05
CA ALA A 44 3.41 2.40 1.62
C ALA A 44 4.31 3.60 1.90
N MET A 45 4.20 4.66 1.10
CA MET A 45 4.95 5.89 1.35
C MET A 45 4.15 7.15 1.03
N PRO A 46 4.43 8.28 1.71
CA PRO A 46 3.92 9.58 1.32
C PRO A 46 4.48 9.98 -0.04
N VAL A 47 3.61 10.44 -0.93
CA VAL A 47 3.96 10.94 -2.26
C VAL A 47 3.05 12.10 -2.63
N SER A 48 3.50 12.91 -3.57
CA SER A 48 2.64 13.78 -4.36
C SER A 48 2.31 13.10 -5.69
N ILE A 49 1.07 13.25 -6.16
CA ILE A 49 0.70 12.73 -7.49
C ILE A 49 0.86 13.84 -8.52
N ARG A 50 1.82 13.69 -9.43
CA ARG A 50 2.11 14.61 -10.54
C ARG A 50 1.96 13.86 -11.86
N ASP A 51 1.16 14.39 -12.78
CA ASP A 51 0.88 13.76 -14.09
C ASP A 51 0.43 12.29 -13.99
N GLY A 52 -0.34 11.97 -12.95
CA GLY A 52 -0.84 10.62 -12.69
C GLY A 52 0.20 9.63 -12.15
N GLN A 53 1.40 10.11 -11.81
CA GLN A 53 2.48 9.30 -11.25
C GLN A 53 2.78 9.70 -9.80
N PRO A 54 3.11 8.72 -8.93
CA PRO A 54 3.60 8.99 -7.59
C PRO A 54 5.03 9.56 -7.66
N VAL A 55 5.23 10.74 -7.10
CA VAL A 55 6.52 11.41 -6.94
C VAL A 55 6.79 11.54 -5.45
N HIS A 56 7.94 11.04 -5.01
CA HIS A 56 8.36 11.20 -3.62
C HIS A 56 8.80 12.65 -3.39
N ASP A 57 8.19 13.30 -2.41
CA ASP A 57 8.59 14.61 -1.90
C ASP A 57 8.19 14.77 -0.42
N ASP A 58 8.86 15.69 0.27
CA ASP A 58 8.67 15.94 1.71
C ASP A 58 7.26 16.44 2.07
N ALA A 59 6.51 16.94 1.08
CA ALA A 59 5.17 17.50 1.24
C ALA A 59 4.04 16.54 0.86
N GLY A 60 4.35 15.26 0.65
CA GLY A 60 3.42 14.27 0.09
C GLY A 60 2.03 14.28 0.74
N ASP A 61 1.00 14.58 -0.06
CA ASP A 61 -0.40 14.66 0.38
C ASP A 61 -1.17 13.33 0.22
N THR A 62 -0.50 12.31 -0.30
CA THR A 62 -1.09 11.04 -0.69
C THR A 62 -0.26 9.89 -0.13
N TRP A 63 -0.90 8.97 0.61
CA TRP A 63 -0.29 7.67 0.86
C TRP A 63 -0.37 6.82 -0.39
N TYR A 64 0.76 6.40 -0.96
CA TYR A 64 0.79 5.43 -2.05
C TYR A 64 1.22 4.06 -1.55
N VAL A 65 0.34 3.05 -1.70
CA VAL A 65 0.62 1.66 -1.35
C VAL A 65 1.39 1.02 -2.51
N HIS A 66 2.71 0.88 -2.35
CA HIS A 66 3.60 0.27 -3.33
C HIS A 66 3.33 -1.21 -3.49
N LEU A 67 3.33 -1.94 -2.38
CA LEU A 67 3.14 -3.37 -2.34
C LEU A 67 2.25 -3.74 -1.17
N ALA A 68 1.33 -4.68 -1.41
CA ALA A 68 0.52 -5.26 -0.36
C ALA A 68 0.26 -6.74 -0.66
N ALA A 69 0.60 -7.61 0.28
CA ALA A 69 0.30 -9.03 0.23
C ALA A 69 -0.34 -9.45 1.55
N LEU A 70 -1.58 -9.93 1.48
CA LEU A 70 -2.33 -10.40 2.64
C LEU A 70 -2.76 -11.83 2.38
N LEU A 71 -2.50 -12.72 3.33
CA LEU A 71 -2.83 -14.14 3.24
C LEU A 71 -4.25 -14.44 3.76
N ASN A 72 -4.87 -13.51 4.48
CA ASN A 72 -6.21 -13.64 5.06
C ASN A 72 -7.36 -13.22 4.11
N GLY A 73 -7.06 -12.90 2.85
CA GLY A 73 -8.06 -12.48 1.86
C GLY A 73 -8.53 -11.02 1.97
N THR A 74 -8.06 -10.28 2.97
CA THR A 74 -8.35 -8.85 3.12
C THR A 74 -7.71 -8.05 1.97
N LYS A 75 -8.38 -6.98 1.53
CA LYS A 75 -7.83 -6.08 0.49
C LYS A 75 -6.74 -5.20 1.10
N GLY A 76 -5.54 -5.25 0.53
CA GLY A 76 -4.37 -4.50 1.02
C GLY A 76 -4.61 -3.02 1.28
N PRO A 77 -5.24 -2.26 0.36
CA PRO A 77 -5.55 -0.85 0.60
C PRO A 77 -6.46 -0.62 1.81
N ASN A 78 -7.43 -1.50 2.07
CA ASN A 78 -8.32 -1.35 3.24
C ASN A 78 -7.55 -1.59 4.53
N ARG A 79 -6.75 -2.66 4.57
CA ARG A 79 -5.93 -2.98 5.73
C ARG A 79 -4.93 -1.86 6.03
N PHE A 80 -4.38 -1.24 4.99
CA PHE A 80 -3.49 -0.09 5.17
C PHE A 80 -4.18 1.10 5.86
N LEU A 81 -5.47 1.37 5.59
CA LEU A 81 -6.18 2.49 6.26
C LEU A 81 -6.29 2.31 7.77
N GLU A 82 -6.32 1.07 8.24
CA GLU A 82 -6.36 0.72 9.66
C GLU A 82 -4.98 0.86 10.32
N LEU A 83 -3.91 0.62 9.54
CA LEU A 83 -2.54 0.53 10.03
C LEU A 83 -1.73 1.82 9.87
N ALA A 84 -2.15 2.71 8.97
CA ALA A 84 -1.34 3.87 8.63
C ALA A 84 -1.01 4.71 9.87
N PRO A 85 0.26 5.13 10.02
CA PRO A 85 0.72 5.80 11.24
C PRO A 85 0.06 7.17 11.44
N PHE A 86 -0.39 7.80 10.35
CA PHE A 86 -1.16 9.03 10.36
C PHE A 86 -1.96 9.14 9.07
N ARG A 87 -2.95 10.05 9.07
CA ARG A 87 -3.83 10.28 7.93
C ARG A 87 -3.26 11.34 7.00
N LEU A 88 -3.24 11.03 5.71
CA LEU A 88 -3.06 12.02 4.65
C LEU A 88 -4.41 12.30 3.96
N PRO A 89 -4.57 13.44 3.28
CA PRO A 89 -5.82 13.75 2.58
C PRO A 89 -6.23 12.70 1.53
N TRP A 90 -5.26 12.01 0.94
CA TRP A 90 -5.46 11.03 -0.11
C TRP A 90 -4.76 9.71 0.18
N VAL A 91 -5.29 8.66 -0.45
CA VAL A 91 -4.67 7.35 -0.55
C VAL A 91 -4.71 6.91 -2.01
N ALA A 92 -3.64 6.28 -2.47
CA ALA A 92 -3.51 5.77 -3.81
C ALA A 92 -2.88 4.39 -3.85
N TRP A 93 -3.20 3.64 -4.89
CA TRP A 93 -2.60 2.33 -5.17
C TRP A 93 -2.75 2.00 -6.65
N ASN A 94 -1.89 1.11 -7.12
CA ASN A 94 -2.03 0.50 -8.43
C ASN A 94 -2.27 -1.01 -8.26
N ARG A 95 -3.08 -1.60 -9.14
CA ARG A 95 -3.24 -3.04 -9.22
C ARG A 95 -2.63 -3.55 -10.53
N HIS A 96 -1.58 -4.36 -10.43
CA HIS A 96 -0.98 -5.11 -11.54
C HIS A 96 -0.67 -4.26 -12.80
N GLY A 97 -0.11 -3.07 -12.65
CA GLY A 97 0.21 -2.18 -13.79
C GLY A 97 -0.99 -1.50 -14.42
N GLY A 98 -2.16 -1.55 -13.77
CA GLY A 98 -3.33 -0.79 -14.16
C GLY A 98 -3.20 0.72 -13.93
N PRO A 99 -4.29 1.49 -14.09
CA PRO A 99 -4.28 2.91 -13.78
C PRO A 99 -4.11 3.15 -12.27
N LEU A 100 -3.37 4.21 -11.92
CA LEU A 100 -3.28 4.69 -10.56
C LEU A 100 -4.67 5.04 -10.05
N LYS A 101 -5.09 4.40 -8.95
CA LYS A 101 -6.33 4.73 -8.27
C LYS A 101 -6.01 5.66 -7.12
N ARG A 102 -6.59 6.86 -7.10
CA ARG A 102 -6.44 7.86 -6.04
C ARG A 102 -7.81 8.21 -5.46
N TYR A 103 -7.94 8.17 -4.15
CA TYR A 103 -9.18 8.47 -3.45
C TYR A 103 -8.94 9.34 -2.22
N ARG A 104 -9.91 10.17 -1.87
CA ARG A 104 -9.91 10.87 -0.58
C ARG A 104 -9.92 9.84 0.54
N TRP A 105 -9.01 9.99 1.52
CA TRP A 105 -8.92 9.09 2.67
C TRP A 105 -10.29 8.87 3.34
N ALA A 106 -10.99 9.97 3.65
CA ALA A 106 -12.28 9.95 4.31
C ALA A 106 -13.35 9.14 3.53
N ARG A 107 -13.27 9.09 2.19
CA ARG A 107 -14.20 8.29 1.38
C ARG A 107 -13.93 6.80 1.54
N VAL A 108 -12.66 6.40 1.55
CA VAL A 108 -12.29 4.98 1.61
C VAL A 108 -12.47 4.43 3.03
N ALA A 109 -12.13 5.21 4.06
CA ALA A 109 -12.33 4.82 5.46
C ALA A 109 -13.80 4.50 5.79
N ARG A 110 -14.75 5.31 5.29
CA ARG A 110 -16.19 5.03 5.45
C ARG A 110 -16.63 3.71 4.80
N LEU A 111 -15.99 3.33 3.69
CA LEU A 111 -16.30 2.09 2.98
C LEU A 111 -15.70 0.87 3.69
N SER A 112 -14.51 0.99 4.30
CA SER A 112 -13.93 -0.09 5.11
C SER A 112 -14.75 -0.34 6.37
N GLU A 113 -15.23 0.71 7.03
CA GLU A 113 -16.08 0.60 8.24
C GLU A 113 -17.42 -0.11 7.96
N ARG A 114 -18.10 0.21 6.85
CA ARG A 114 -19.36 -0.46 6.47
C ARG A 114 -19.20 -1.95 6.21
N ASN A 115 -18.06 -2.38 5.68
CA ASN A 115 -17.80 -3.80 5.38
C ASN A 115 -17.46 -4.63 6.64
N HIS A 116 -17.02 -4.00 7.73
CA HIS A 116 -16.75 -4.68 9.00
C HIS A 116 -18.02 -4.93 9.84
N HIS A 117 -19.13 -4.26 9.54
CA HIS A 117 -20.42 -4.46 10.24
C HIS A 117 -21.21 -5.68 9.72
N GLY A 118 -20.67 -6.46 8.78
CA GLY A 118 -21.29 -7.68 8.24
C GLY A 118 -20.83 -8.99 8.88
N CYS A 119 -19.91 -8.95 9.86
CA CYS A 119 -19.37 -10.15 10.52
C CYS A 119 -19.53 -10.05 12.05
N ILE A 120 -20.79 -10.00 12.50
CA ILE A 120 -21.18 -10.55 13.80
C ILE A 120 -22.38 -11.44 13.54
N ARG A 121 -22.13 -12.75 13.45
CA ARG A 121 -22.97 -13.85 13.93
C ARG A 121 -22.23 -15.16 13.78
#